data_AF-A0A7V9HVF2-F1
#
_entry.id   AF-A0A7V9HVF2-F1
#
_cell.length_a   1.000
_cell.length_b   1.000
_cell.length_c   1.000
_cell.angle_alpha   90.00
_cell.angle_beta   90.00
_cell.angle_gamma   90.00
#
_symmetry.space_group_name_H-M   'P 1'
#
loop_
_entity.id
_entity.type
_entity.pdbx_description
1 polymer ?
#
loop_
_entity_poly.entity_id
_entity_poly.type
_entity_poly.pdbx_seq_one_letter_code
_entity_poly.pdbx_strand_id
1 'polypeptide(L)'
;MFVDTGALVAAVESQHGGAATLAQSVPVKETHAGGTVWEGVVHVFDLEGHPTASRAYAWSSPIEGSDKRRFFAVLHAGPVKSPLDAVRAAIIAETRSKIGGANEK
;
A
#
# COMPACT_ATOMS: atom_id res chain seq x y z
N MET A 1 11.07 13.60 -7.73
CA MET A 1 11.43 13.22 -6.34
C MET A 1 11.20 11.73 -6.21
N PHE A 2 12.28 10.96 -6.09
CA PHE A 2 12.23 9.50 -5.99
C PHE A 2 11.64 9.12 -4.63
N VAL A 3 10.65 8.23 -4.63
CA VAL A 3 10.16 7.62 -3.38
C VAL A 3 11.31 6.77 -2.86
N ASP A 4 11.74 7.01 -1.62
CA ASP A 4 12.79 6.20 -1.01
C ASP A 4 12.24 4.80 -0.78
N THR A 5 12.61 3.86 -1.64
CA THR A 5 12.18 2.46 -1.56
C THR A 5 12.71 1.79 -0.29
N GLY A 6 13.79 2.29 0.30
CA GLY A 6 14.28 1.81 1.60
C GLY A 6 13.28 2.06 2.73
N ALA A 7 12.63 3.24 2.74
CA ALA A 7 11.57 3.53 3.70
C ALA A 7 10.34 2.60 3.54
N LEU A 8 10.01 2.21 2.30
CA LEU A 8 8.92 1.26 2.03
C LEU A 8 9.29 -0.15 2.48
N VAL A 9 10.51 -0.61 2.21
CA VAL A 9 11.04 -1.89 2.70
C VAL A 9 10.94 -1.95 4.21
N ALA A 10 11.52 -0.96 4.90
CA ALA A 10 11.50 -0.91 6.37
C ALA A 10 10.07 -0.92 6.95
N ALA A 11 9.12 -0.26 6.28
CA ALA A 11 7.72 -0.28 6.69
C ALA A 11 7.08 -1.68 6.52
N VAL A 12 7.35 -2.37 5.40
CA VAL A 12 6.84 -3.73 5.16
C VAL A 12 7.44 -4.71 6.17
N GLU A 13 8.77 -4.66 6.37
CA GLU A 13 9.47 -5.53 7.31
C GLU A 13 9.00 -5.30 8.74
N SER A 14 8.79 -4.04 9.13
CA SER A 14 8.27 -3.71 10.48
C SER A 14 6.82 -4.12 10.69
N GLN A 15 5.96 -4.02 9.67
CA GLN A 15 4.53 -4.32 9.80
C GLN A 15 4.20 -5.82 9.66
N HIS A 16 4.97 -6.54 8.83
CA HIS A 16 4.64 -7.92 8.47
C HIS A 16 5.73 -8.92 8.81
N GLY A 17 6.96 -8.47 9.09
CA GLY A 17 8.12 -9.35 9.29
C GLY A 17 8.57 -10.04 8.00
N GLY A 18 9.79 -10.59 8.04
CA GLY A 18 10.44 -11.18 6.86
C GLY A 18 11.31 -10.18 6.09
N ALA A 19 12.09 -10.68 5.13
CA ALA A 19 12.95 -9.85 4.29
C ALA A 19 12.16 -9.36 3.08
N ALA A 20 12.04 -8.04 2.90
CA ALA A 20 11.32 -7.44 1.78
C ALA A 20 12.28 -6.91 0.72
N THR A 21 12.29 -7.53 -0.46
CA THR A 21 13.15 -7.11 -1.58
C THR A 21 12.34 -6.44 -2.67
N LEU A 22 12.71 -5.22 -3.08
CA LEU A 22 12.03 -4.54 -4.18
C LEU A 22 12.13 -5.38 -5.47
N ALA A 23 11.01 -5.89 -5.94
CA ALA A 23 10.93 -6.67 -7.16
C ALA A 23 10.57 -5.79 -8.36
N GLN A 24 9.51 -4.98 -8.26
CA GLN A 24 8.99 -4.18 -9.37
C GLN A 24 8.31 -2.90 -8.90
N SER A 25 8.25 -1.90 -9.78
CA SER A 25 7.47 -0.67 -9.58
C SER A 25 6.44 -0.54 -10.69
N VAL A 26 5.16 -0.49 -10.33
CA VAL A 26 4.03 -0.45 -11.26
C VAL A 26 3.25 0.83 -11.06
N PRO A 27 3.17 1.72 -12.08
CA PRO A 27 2.25 2.86 -12.02
C PRO A 27 0.82 2.34 -12.07
N VAL A 28 0.03 2.70 -11.06
CA VAL A 28 -1.37 2.31 -10.94
C VAL A 28 -2.23 3.56 -10.88
N LYS A 29 -3.31 3.54 -11.64
CA LYS A 29 -4.31 4.60 -11.67
C LYS A 29 -5.69 4.00 -11.42
N GLU A 30 -6.21 4.23 -10.23
CA GLU A 30 -7.57 3.88 -9.87
C GLU A 30 -8.52 4.99 -10.35
N THR A 31 -9.45 4.62 -11.21
CA THR A 31 -10.53 5.52 -11.64
C THR A 31 -11.87 4.95 -11.18
N HIS A 32 -12.74 5.79 -10.66
CA HIS A 32 -14.08 5.42 -10.22
C HIS A 32 -15.07 6.49 -10.67
N ALA A 33 -16.20 6.05 -11.24
CA ALA A 33 -17.26 6.93 -11.75
C ALA A 33 -16.77 8.06 -12.69
N GLY A 34 -15.72 7.79 -13.49
CA GLY A 34 -15.14 8.76 -14.43
C GLY A 34 -14.14 9.76 -13.83
N GLY A 35 -13.91 9.71 -12.51
CA GLY A 35 -12.85 10.48 -11.83
C GLY A 35 -11.64 9.62 -11.48
N THR A 36 -10.44 10.20 -11.49
CA THR A 36 -9.25 9.58 -10.90
C THR A 36 -9.39 9.61 -9.39
N VAL A 37 -9.59 8.43 -8.77
CA VAL A 37 -9.66 8.30 -7.31
C VAL A 37 -8.27 8.25 -6.71
N TRP A 38 -7.34 7.61 -7.41
CA TRP A 38 -5.98 7.47 -6.94
C TRP A 38 -5.03 7.28 -8.12
N GLU A 39 -3.88 7.94 -8.09
CA GLU A 39 -2.82 7.77 -9.07
C GLU A 39 -1.48 7.78 -8.35
N GLY A 40 -0.67 6.74 -8.57
CA GLY A 40 0.64 6.62 -7.95
C GLY A 40 1.41 5.38 -8.39
N VAL A 41 2.63 5.22 -7.87
CA VAL A 41 3.48 4.08 -8.20
C VAL A 41 3.46 3.08 -7.04
N VAL A 42 2.92 1.89 -7.32
CA VAL A 42 2.91 0.77 -6.39
C VAL A 42 4.19 -0.03 -6.55
N HIS A 43 4.92 -0.19 -5.46
CA HIS A 43 6.14 -1.00 -5.43
C HIS A 43 5.78 -2.40 -4.92
N VAL A 44 6.15 -3.41 -5.69
CA VAL A 44 6.02 -4.82 -5.37
C VAL A 44 7.32 -5.26 -4.73
N PHE A 45 7.20 -5.84 -3.54
CA PHE A 45 8.30 -6.42 -2.79
C PHE A 45 8.09 -7.93 -2.73
N ASP A 46 9.16 -8.69 -2.95
CA ASP A 46 9.16 -10.13 -2.68
C ASP A 46 9.45 -10.33 -1.19
N LEU A 47 8.64 -11.17 -0.55
CA LEU A 47 8.76 -11.51 0.86
C LEU A 47 9.32 -12.91 0.98
N GLU A 48 10.56 -13.01 1.47
CA GLU A 48 11.20 -14.30 1.71
C GLU A 48 11.01 -14.72 3.18
N GLY A 49 10.68 -16.00 3.37
CA GLY A 49 10.50 -16.59 4.71
C GLY A 49 9.10 -16.43 5.33
N HIS A 50 8.10 -15.97 4.57
CA HIS A 50 6.74 -15.79 5.08
C HIS A 50 5.79 -16.92 4.62
N PRO A 51 5.05 -17.59 5.53
CA PRO A 51 4.27 -18.80 5.20
C PRO A 51 2.97 -18.53 4.44
N THR A 52 2.46 -17.30 4.47
CA THR A 52 1.13 -16.94 3.93
C THR A 52 1.15 -16.03 2.71
N ALA A 53 2.29 -15.38 2.43
CA ALA A 53 2.42 -14.44 1.33
C ALA A 53 3.86 -14.42 0.84
N SER A 54 4.09 -14.63 -0.45
CA SER A 54 5.44 -14.51 -1.04
C SER A 54 5.75 -13.09 -1.51
N ARG A 55 4.77 -12.18 -1.48
CA ARG A 55 4.94 -10.79 -1.95
C ARG A 55 4.16 -9.81 -1.08
N ALA A 56 4.60 -8.56 -1.10
CA ALA A 56 3.92 -7.42 -0.53
C ALA A 56 3.87 -6.27 -1.55
N TYR A 57 2.88 -5.41 -1.41
CA TYR A 57 2.71 -4.20 -2.18
C TYR A 57 2.81 -3.02 -1.22
N ALA A 58 3.73 -2.10 -1.48
CA ALA A 58 3.82 -0.88 -0.71
C ALA A 58 3.95 0.35 -1.60
N TRP A 59 3.38 1.45 -1.16
CA TRP A 59 3.41 2.70 -1.90
C TRP A 59 3.20 3.90 -0.99
N SER A 60 3.63 5.05 -1.49
CA SER A 60 3.35 6.34 -0.87
C SER A 60 2.30 7.08 -1.70
N SER A 61 1.19 7.46 -1.08
CA SER A 61 0.21 8.34 -1.69
C SER A 61 0.34 9.76 -1.14
N PRO A 62 0.33 10.81 -1.98
CA PRO A 62 0.05 12.15 -1.49
C PRO A 62 -1.37 12.18 -0.90
N ILE A 63 -1.55 12.92 0.19
CA ILE A 63 -2.87 13.18 0.76
C ILE A 63 -3.41 14.43 0.07
N GLU A 64 -4.55 14.31 -0.61
CA GLU A 64 -5.16 15.45 -1.29
C GLU A 64 -5.47 16.56 -0.28
N GLY A 65 -4.89 17.75 -0.50
CA GLY A 65 -4.98 18.89 0.43
C GLY A 65 -3.91 18.91 1.54
N SER A 66 -2.83 18.13 1.45
CA SER A 66 -1.72 18.19 2.42
C SER A 66 -0.36 17.81 1.81
N ASP A 67 0.73 18.41 2.30
CA ASP A 67 2.11 18.01 1.99
C ASP A 67 2.54 16.67 2.61
N LYS A 68 1.63 16.04 3.36
CA LYS A 68 1.87 14.75 4.00
C LYS A 68 1.69 13.62 2.98
N ARG A 69 2.62 12.68 3.02
CA ARG A 69 2.53 11.42 2.27
C ARG A 69 2.13 10.30 3.22
N ARG A 70 1.22 9.46 2.78
CA ARG A 70 0.80 8.27 3.52
C ARG A 70 1.43 7.04 2.90
N PHE A 71 2.08 6.24 3.75
CA PHE A 71 2.67 4.98 3.34
C PHE A 71 1.66 3.86 3.59
N PHE A 72 1.47 3.01 2.59
CA PHE A 72 0.63 1.84 2.66
C PHE A 72 1.48 0.61 2.40
N ALA A 73 1.22 -0.46 3.14
CA ALA A 73 1.79 -1.78 2.95
C ALA A 73 0.66 -2.81 3.00
N VAL A 74 0.58 -3.67 1.98
CA VAL A 74 -0.47 -4.67 1.81
C VAL A 74 0.18 -5.97 1.34
N LEU A 75 -0.09 -7.06 2.05
CA LEU A 75 0.41 -8.38 1.66
C LEU A 75 -0.33 -8.94 0.44
N HIS A 76 0.39 -9.64 -0.43
CA HIS A 76 -0.17 -10.43 -1.53
C HIS A 76 -0.76 -11.73 -0.97
N ALA A 77 -1.90 -11.61 -0.31
CA ALA A 77 -2.62 -12.73 0.30
C ALA A 77 -4.14 -12.57 0.15
N GLY A 78 -4.85 -13.69 0.00
CA GLY A 78 -6.32 -13.73 -0.06
C GLY A 78 -6.91 -13.02 -1.30
N PRO A 79 -7.76 -11.98 -1.12
CA PRO A 79 -8.40 -11.27 -2.24
C PRO A 79 -7.43 -10.38 -3.02
N VAL A 80 -6.29 -10.02 -2.43
CA VAL A 80 -5.30 -9.17 -3.08
C VAL A 80 -4.47 -10.03 -4.02
N LYS A 81 -4.76 -9.98 -5.31
CA LYS A 81 -4.01 -10.71 -6.36
C LYS A 81 -3.25 -9.79 -7.31
N SER A 82 -3.43 -8.48 -7.18
CA SER A 82 -2.89 -7.47 -8.08
C SER A 82 -2.62 -6.17 -7.35
N PRO A 83 -1.72 -5.31 -7.85
CA PRO A 83 -1.43 -4.01 -7.22
C PRO A 83 -2.66 -3.10 -7.19
N LEU A 84 -3.59 -3.21 -8.15
CA LEU A 84 -4.87 -2.51 -8.10
C LEU A 84 -5.77 -3.00 -6.94
N ASP A 85 -5.87 -4.31 -6.72
CA ASP A 85 -6.58 -4.86 -5.56
C ASP A 85 -5.96 -4.40 -4.24
N ALA A 86 -4.63 -4.31 -4.18
CA ALA A 86 -3.94 -3.80 -3.01
C ALA A 86 -4.35 -2.35 -2.72
N VAL A 87 -4.36 -1.49 -3.76
CA VAL A 87 -4.81 -0.10 -3.65
C VAL A 87 -6.26 -0.01 -3.19
N ARG A 88 -7.18 -0.78 -3.78
CA ARG A 88 -8.57 -0.84 -3.33
C ARG A 88 -8.70 -1.27 -1.88
N ALA A 89 -8.00 -2.35 -1.49
CA ALA A 89 -8.03 -2.85 -0.13
C ALA A 89 -7.54 -1.80 0.87
N ALA A 90 -6.49 -1.06 0.53
CA ALA A 90 -5.98 0.04 1.34
C ALA A 90 -6.95 1.23 1.43
N ILE A 91 -7.61 1.62 0.33
CA ILE A 91 -8.64 2.66 0.34
C ILE A 91 -9.82 2.26 1.23
N ILE A 92 -10.26 1.01 1.14
CA ILE A 92 -11.33 0.45 2.00
C ILE A 92 -10.89 0.44 3.47
N ALA A 93 -9.65 0.01 3.75
CA ALA A 93 -9.09 0.01 5.10
C ALA A 93 -8.95 1.42 5.67
N GLU A 94 -8.49 2.40 4.87
CA GLU A 94 -8.42 3.81 5.28
C GLU A 94 -9.82 4.34 5.61
N THR A 95 -10.79 4.06 4.73
CA THR A 95 -12.17 4.47 4.94
C THR A 95 -12.65 3.94 6.29
N ARG A 96 -12.47 2.64 6.57
CA ARG A 96 -12.80 2.03 7.87
C ARG A 96 -12.10 2.71 9.06
N SER A 97 -10.80 3.01 8.98
CA SER A 97 -10.09 3.72 10.05
C SER A 97 -10.63 5.14 10.30
N LYS A 98 -11.08 5.85 9.25
CA LYS A 98 -11.70 7.18 9.39
C LYS A 98 -13.07 7.13 10.07
N ILE A 99 -13.89 6.11 9.80
CA ILE A 99 -15.22 5.93 10.43
C ILE A 99 -15.11 5.32 11.85
N GLY A 100 -14.07 4.53 12.12
CA GLY A 100 -13.85 3.90 13.43
C GLY A 100 -13.17 4.78 14.48
N GLY A 101 -12.48 5.86 14.07
CA GLY A 101 -11.79 6.78 14.99
C GLY A 101 -12.70 7.78 15.73
N ALA A 102 -14.01 7.71 15.54
CA ALA A 102 -14.97 8.63 16.16
C ALA A 102 -15.45 8.22 17.57
N ASN A 103 -15.10 7.03 18.08
CA ASN A 103 -15.53 6.59 19.42
C ASN A 103 -14.38 5.95 20.19
N GLU A 104 -13.52 6.81 20.73
CA GLU A 104 -12.87 6.55 22.02
C GLU A 104 -12.54 7.93 22.62
N LYS A 105 -13.34 8.32 23.62
CA LYS A 105 -13.14 9.40 24.61
C LYS A 105 -13.77 8.88 25.89
#